data_AF-A0A1G4JI36-F1
#
_entry.id   AF-A0A1G4JI36-F1
#
_cell.length_a   1.000
_cell.length_b   1.000
_cell.length_c   1.000
_cell.angle_alpha   90.00
_cell.angle_beta   90.00
_cell.angle_gamma   90.00
#
_symmetry.space_group_name_H-M   'P 1'
#
loop_
_entity.id
_entity.type
_entity.pdbx_description
1 polymer ?
#
loop_
_entity_poly.entity_id
_entity_poly.type
_entity_poly.pdbx_seq_one_letter_code
_entity_poly.pdbx_strand_id
1 'polypeptide(L)'
;MDFSVIEKLLHDIKKSIDVNCDVASKLLDQVALLVVEEQTSSVCSDAMATLRMIFPTHIISLAEIRDQQTAVIECYNTKMKLSPSADVARSQLSFSRTGHPEGSELLEYINEVQELELSLFEHQSLLGRLSASLDLSESANERSVRPAKDDDATKNVFHQLLKQYSATNSSQDELTKLRDQLMELINDQKLEKAQYSLENQHTLKEVFSQLAHQVTEWKEQFQSLEDIMFGNGPRSMLSLFHEVDKMKPLLESND
;
A
#
# COMPACT_ATOMS: atom_id res chain seq x y z
N MET A 1 -11.78 25.96 -28.70
CA MET A 1 -12.08 27.29 -29.26
C MET A 1 -11.88 28.31 -28.16
N ASP A 2 -10.96 29.23 -28.38
CA ASP A 2 -10.47 30.14 -27.35
C ASP A 2 -11.47 31.28 -27.11
N PHE A 3 -11.63 31.70 -25.85
CA PHE A 3 -12.43 32.87 -25.48
C PHE A 3 -12.06 34.12 -26.31
N SER A 4 -10.80 34.19 -26.76
CA SER A 4 -10.27 35.19 -27.68
C SER A 4 -11.06 35.33 -28.99
N VAL A 5 -11.63 34.26 -29.54
CA VAL A 5 -12.39 34.33 -30.81
C VAL A 5 -13.76 34.99 -30.61
N ILE A 6 -14.42 34.69 -29.49
CA ILE A 6 -15.73 35.26 -29.15
C ILE A 6 -15.58 36.75 -28.78
N GLU A 7 -14.53 37.08 -28.03
CA GLU A 7 -14.20 38.47 -27.68
C GLU A 7 -13.90 39.33 -28.92
N LYS A 8 -13.19 38.77 -29.90
CA LYS A 8 -12.95 39.45 -31.20
C LYS A 8 -14.26 39.70 -31.95
N LEU A 9 -15.12 38.70 -32.07
CA LEU A 9 -16.41 38.86 -32.76
C LEU A 9 -17.34 39.88 -32.07
N LEU A 10 -17.36 39.90 -30.74
CA LEU A 10 -18.11 40.90 -29.97
C LEU A 10 -17.53 42.32 -30.16
N HIS A 11 -16.21 42.45 -30.22
CA HIS A 11 -15.55 43.72 -30.50
C HIS A 11 -15.87 44.23 -31.92
N ASP A 12 -15.86 43.34 -32.91
CA ASP A 12 -16.17 43.68 -34.30
C ASP A 12 -17.64 44.11 -34.47
N ILE A 13 -18.59 43.44 -33.80
CA ILE A 13 -20.00 43.86 -33.77
C ILE A 13 -20.14 45.26 -33.15
N LYS A 14 -19.49 45.50 -32.01
CA LYS A 14 -19.55 46.80 -31.34
C LYS A 14 -19.07 47.91 -32.27
N LYS A 15 -17.94 47.70 -32.95
CA LYS A 15 -17.40 48.66 -33.92
C LYS A 15 -18.37 48.91 -35.09
N SER A 16 -19.03 47.87 -35.59
CA SER A 16 -20.02 47.98 -36.66
C SER A 16 -21.26 48.77 -36.24
N ILE A 17 -21.72 48.57 -35.00
CA ILE A 17 -22.82 49.35 -34.40
C ILE A 17 -22.45 50.82 -34.26
N ASP A 18 -21.24 51.14 -33.77
CA ASP A 18 -20.78 52.52 -33.62
C ASP A 18 -20.78 53.24 -34.98
N VAL A 19 -20.29 52.59 -36.04
CA VAL A 19 -20.32 53.11 -37.42
C VAL A 19 -21.76 53.32 -37.90
N ASN A 20 -22.67 52.40 -37.60
CA ASN A 20 -24.08 52.55 -37.99
C ASN A 20 -24.76 53.72 -37.29
N CYS A 21 -24.48 53.93 -36.00
CA CYS A 21 -24.97 55.08 -35.24
C CYS A 21 -24.48 56.41 -35.80
N ASP A 22 -23.22 56.49 -36.23
CA ASP A 22 -22.65 57.68 -36.87
C ASP A 22 -23.28 57.96 -38.24
N VAL A 23 -23.63 56.93 -39.01
CA VAL A 23 -24.30 57.08 -40.31
C VAL A 23 -25.77 57.44 -40.13
N ALA A 24 -26.44 56.83 -39.14
CA ALA A 24 -27.84 57.09 -38.82
C ALA A 24 -28.05 58.52 -38.31
N SER A 25 -27.16 59.02 -37.44
CA SER A 25 -27.20 60.42 -36.97
C SER A 25 -27.05 61.41 -38.12
N LYS A 26 -26.07 61.21 -39.01
CA LYS A 26 -25.90 62.03 -40.22
C LYS A 26 -27.13 62.02 -41.12
N LEU A 27 -27.77 60.85 -41.30
CA LEU A 27 -29.00 60.73 -42.09
C LEU A 27 -30.14 61.52 -41.42
N LEU A 28 -30.27 61.40 -40.10
CA LEU A 28 -31.29 62.09 -39.32
C LEU A 28 -31.09 63.61 -39.32
N ASP A 29 -29.84 64.09 -39.28
CA ASP A 29 -29.49 65.50 -39.43
C ASP A 29 -29.89 66.05 -40.80
N GLN A 30 -29.67 65.29 -41.88
CA GLN A 30 -30.11 65.70 -43.23
C GLN A 30 -31.63 65.70 -43.37
N VAL A 31 -32.33 64.74 -42.77
CA VAL A 31 -33.81 64.72 -42.74
C VAL A 31 -34.34 65.89 -41.90
N ALA A 32 -33.71 66.20 -40.77
CA ALA A 32 -34.09 67.33 -39.94
C ALA A 32 -33.96 68.66 -40.69
N LEU A 33 -32.90 68.82 -41.50
CA LEU A 33 -32.78 69.99 -42.38
C LEU A 33 -33.96 70.07 -43.37
N LEU A 34 -34.35 68.96 -44.00
CA LEU A 34 -35.46 68.95 -44.97
C LEU A 34 -36.84 69.28 -44.36
N VAL A 35 -37.02 69.12 -43.05
CA VAL A 35 -38.29 69.35 -42.33
C VAL A 35 -38.46 70.80 -41.88
N VAL A 36 -37.39 71.61 -41.83
CA VAL A 36 -37.48 73.03 -41.40
C VAL A 36 -38.10 73.89 -42.51
N GLU A 37 -39.28 74.44 -42.27
CA GLU A 37 -40.12 75.15 -43.25
C GLU A 37 -39.51 76.46 -43.81
N GLU A 38 -38.46 77.01 -43.20
CA GLU A 38 -37.80 78.27 -43.59
C GLU A 38 -36.54 78.11 -44.49
N GLN A 39 -36.36 76.96 -45.14
CA GLN A 39 -35.14 76.70 -45.93
C GLN A 39 -35.21 77.16 -47.38
N THR A 40 -34.11 77.75 -47.86
CA THR A 40 -33.90 78.10 -49.26
C THR A 40 -33.87 76.84 -50.15
N SER A 41 -34.42 76.93 -51.37
CA SER A 41 -34.50 75.82 -52.34
C SER A 41 -33.15 75.13 -52.63
N SER A 42 -32.02 75.84 -52.48
CA SER A 42 -30.68 75.28 -52.67
C SER A 42 -30.24 74.37 -51.51
N VAL A 43 -30.56 74.72 -50.26
CA VAL A 43 -30.22 73.90 -49.08
C VAL A 43 -31.01 72.59 -49.11
N CYS A 44 -32.26 72.64 -49.58
CA CYS A 44 -33.09 71.45 -49.77
C CYS A 44 -32.55 70.53 -50.88
N SER A 45 -32.04 71.07 -52.00
CA SER A 45 -31.43 70.23 -53.04
C SER A 45 -30.13 69.58 -52.57
N ASP A 46 -29.32 70.29 -51.80
CA ASP A 46 -28.04 69.79 -51.27
C ASP A 46 -28.28 68.72 -50.20
N ALA A 47 -29.24 68.92 -49.29
CA ALA A 47 -29.66 67.92 -48.32
C ALA A 47 -30.23 66.65 -49.00
N MET A 48 -31.01 66.79 -50.08
CA MET A 48 -31.50 65.63 -50.86
C MET A 48 -30.37 64.90 -51.60
N ALA A 49 -29.37 65.62 -52.12
CA ALA A 49 -28.21 65.03 -52.78
C ALA A 49 -27.34 64.24 -51.78
N THR A 50 -27.09 64.80 -50.59
CA THR A 50 -26.34 64.10 -49.54
C THR A 50 -27.11 62.91 -48.96
N LEU A 51 -28.43 63.01 -48.79
CA LEU A 51 -29.27 61.90 -48.35
C LEU A 51 -29.23 60.73 -49.34
N ARG A 52 -29.24 61.01 -50.65
CA ARG A 52 -29.07 59.98 -51.69
C ARG A 52 -27.72 59.27 -51.62
N MET A 53 -26.67 59.93 -51.12
CA MET A 53 -25.34 59.34 -50.95
C MET A 53 -25.21 58.55 -49.65
N ILE A 54 -25.82 59.02 -48.55
CA ILE A 54 -25.72 58.42 -47.22
C ILE A 54 -26.63 57.18 -47.10
N PHE A 55 -27.80 57.20 -47.72
CA PHE A 55 -28.77 56.11 -47.61
C PHE A 55 -28.22 54.73 -48.02
N PRO A 56 -27.53 54.56 -49.18
CA PRO A 56 -26.92 53.28 -49.53
C PRO A 56 -25.89 52.81 -48.50
N THR A 57 -25.08 53.72 -47.95
CA THR A 57 -24.07 53.38 -46.94
C THR A 57 -24.69 52.91 -45.62
N HIS A 58 -25.85 53.47 -45.25
CA HIS A 58 -26.60 53.01 -44.08
C HIS A 58 -27.14 51.59 -44.26
N ILE A 59 -27.69 51.29 -45.45
CA ILE A 59 -28.21 49.95 -45.78
C ILE A 59 -27.10 48.90 -45.77
N ILE A 60 -25.92 49.22 -46.31
CA ILE A 60 -24.76 48.31 -46.30
C ILE A 60 -24.30 48.04 -44.86
N SER A 61 -24.19 49.09 -44.04
CA SER A 61 -23.83 48.94 -42.63
C SER A 61 -24.84 48.10 -41.83
N LEU A 62 -26.14 48.22 -42.11
CA LEU A 62 -27.16 47.36 -41.49
C LEU A 62 -27.02 45.88 -41.93
N ALA A 63 -26.66 45.63 -43.19
CA ALA A 63 -26.41 44.28 -43.67
C ALA A 63 -25.19 43.66 -42.98
N GLU A 64 -24.10 44.42 -42.83
CA GLU A 64 -22.88 43.96 -42.14
C GLU A 64 -23.13 43.59 -40.68
N ILE A 65 -23.90 44.40 -39.94
CA ILE A 65 -24.30 44.07 -38.54
C ILE A 65 -25.07 42.74 -38.51
N ARG A 66 -26.00 42.55 -39.44
CA ARG A 66 -26.81 41.32 -39.50
C ARG A 66 -25.97 40.08 -39.79
N ASP A 67 -25.01 40.18 -40.69
CA ASP A 67 -24.10 39.07 -41.02
C ASP A 67 -23.22 38.71 -39.83
N GLN A 68 -22.66 39.71 -39.14
CA GLN A 68 -21.86 39.51 -37.93
C GLN A 68 -22.69 38.91 -36.78
N GLN A 69 -23.94 39.34 -36.61
CA GLN A 69 -24.85 38.78 -35.62
C GLN A 69 -25.15 37.31 -35.91
N THR A 70 -25.39 36.95 -37.18
CA THR A 70 -25.57 35.56 -37.61
C THR A 70 -24.35 34.71 -37.27
N ALA A 71 -23.14 35.22 -37.57
CA ALA A 71 -21.89 34.52 -37.30
C ALA A 71 -21.66 34.26 -35.80
N VAL A 72 -22.00 35.20 -34.91
CA VAL A 72 -21.92 35.01 -33.46
C VAL A 72 -22.91 33.97 -32.96
N ILE A 73 -24.15 34.00 -33.47
CA ILE A 73 -25.17 33.01 -33.11
C ILE A 73 -24.76 31.61 -33.56
N GLU A 74 -24.20 31.46 -34.75
CA GLU A 74 -23.67 30.18 -35.25
C GLU A 74 -22.48 29.68 -34.43
N CYS A 75 -21.53 30.55 -34.10
CA CYS A 75 -20.42 30.22 -33.20
C CYS A 75 -20.92 29.78 -31.81
N TYR A 76 -21.92 30.47 -31.26
CA TYR A 76 -22.51 30.11 -29.98
C TYR A 76 -23.23 28.76 -30.03
N ASN A 77 -24.03 28.53 -31.07
CA ASN A 77 -24.78 27.30 -31.26
C ASN A 77 -23.87 26.09 -31.51
N THR A 78 -22.79 26.27 -32.27
CA THR A 78 -21.78 25.23 -32.46
C THR A 78 -21.04 24.93 -31.16
N LYS A 79 -20.67 25.94 -30.37
CA LYS A 79 -20.10 25.75 -29.03
C LYS A 79 -21.05 24.97 -28.11
N MET A 80 -22.33 25.33 -28.04
CA MET A 80 -23.31 24.63 -27.20
C MET A 80 -23.51 23.16 -27.62
N LYS A 81 -23.53 22.89 -28.93
CA LYS A 81 -23.66 21.52 -29.46
C LYS A 81 -22.39 20.68 -29.21
N LEU A 82 -21.22 21.31 -29.23
CA LEU A 82 -19.94 20.63 -29.07
C LEU A 82 -19.46 20.57 -27.62
N SER A 83 -19.98 21.38 -26.68
CA SER A 83 -19.50 21.41 -25.30
C SER A 83 -19.60 20.05 -24.60
N PRO A 84 -20.74 19.32 -24.65
CA PRO A 84 -20.85 18.04 -23.96
C PRO A 84 -19.95 16.94 -24.53
N SER A 85 -19.71 16.96 -25.85
CA SER A 85 -18.86 16.00 -26.56
C SER A 85 -17.37 16.37 -26.55
N ALA A 86 -17.05 17.67 -26.46
CA ALA A 86 -15.68 18.17 -26.31
C ALA A 86 -15.15 18.01 -24.89
N ASP A 87 -16.01 18.08 -23.86
CA ASP A 87 -15.58 17.82 -22.48
C ASP A 87 -15.26 16.33 -22.28
N VAL A 88 -15.97 15.40 -22.93
CA VAL A 88 -15.61 13.98 -22.92
C VAL A 88 -14.30 13.71 -23.68
N ALA A 89 -14.06 14.40 -24.80
CA ALA A 89 -12.80 14.30 -25.54
C ALA A 89 -11.62 15.00 -24.85
N ARG A 90 -11.87 16.03 -24.03
CA ARG A 90 -10.85 16.70 -23.19
C ARG A 90 -10.58 15.96 -21.87
N SER A 91 -11.56 15.22 -21.36
CA SER A 91 -11.47 14.44 -20.11
C SER A 91 -10.51 13.26 -20.21
N GLN A 92 -10.11 12.84 -21.42
CA GLN A 92 -8.92 12.00 -21.57
C GLN A 92 -7.66 12.88 -21.61
N LEU A 93 -7.16 13.23 -20.42
CA LEU A 93 -5.74 13.52 -20.16
C LEU A 93 -4.98 14.31 -21.23
N SER A 94 -5.58 15.34 -21.82
CA SER A 94 -4.83 16.24 -22.71
C SER A 94 -4.30 17.38 -21.87
N PHE A 95 -3.13 17.13 -21.28
CA PHE A 95 -2.19 18.15 -20.84
C PHE A 95 -2.06 19.17 -21.98
N SER A 96 -2.67 20.35 -21.82
CA SER A 96 -2.42 21.46 -22.73
C SER A 96 -0.97 21.85 -22.52
N ARG A 97 -0.12 21.48 -23.48
CA ARG A 97 1.31 21.83 -23.50
C ARG A 97 1.46 23.32 -23.76
N THR A 98 0.97 24.15 -22.84
CA THR A 98 1.27 25.57 -22.76
C THR A 98 2.48 25.72 -21.83
N GLY A 99 3.67 25.61 -22.42
CA GLY A 99 4.84 26.39 -22.02
C GLY A 99 5.54 26.12 -20.67
N HIS A 100 5.06 25.24 -19.79
CA HIS A 100 5.77 24.95 -18.53
C HIS A 100 6.71 23.72 -18.63
N PRO A 101 7.97 23.82 -18.20
CA PRO A 101 8.89 22.68 -18.09
C PRO A 101 8.46 21.63 -17.03
N GLU A 102 7.46 21.95 -16.21
CA GLU A 102 6.92 21.14 -15.11
C GLU A 102 6.14 19.87 -15.55
N GLY A 103 5.89 19.70 -16.85
CA GLY A 103 5.27 18.46 -17.36
C GLY A 103 6.15 17.21 -17.17
N SER A 104 7.46 17.41 -17.02
CA SER A 104 8.41 16.34 -16.67
C SER A 104 8.26 15.91 -15.21
N GLU A 105 8.07 16.87 -14.30
CA GLU A 105 7.94 16.63 -12.86
C GLU A 105 6.66 15.86 -12.53
N LEU A 106 5.56 16.12 -13.26
CA LEU A 106 4.32 15.37 -13.08
C LEU A 106 4.46 13.90 -13.53
N LEU A 107 5.17 13.65 -14.62
CA LEU A 107 5.42 12.29 -15.09
C LEU A 107 6.38 11.54 -14.16
N GLU A 108 7.39 12.22 -13.65
CA GLU A 108 8.31 11.70 -12.64
C GLU A 108 7.54 11.34 -11.35
N TYR A 109 6.67 12.23 -10.87
CA TYR A 109 5.80 11.96 -9.73
C TYR A 109 4.85 10.76 -9.95
N ILE A 110 4.26 10.63 -11.14
CA ILE A 110 3.41 9.49 -11.47
C ILE A 110 4.21 8.19 -11.45
N ASN A 111 5.44 8.20 -11.98
CA ASN A 111 6.32 7.04 -11.96
C ASN A 111 6.73 6.69 -10.52
N GLU A 112 7.10 7.68 -9.69
CA GLU A 112 7.42 7.45 -8.27
C GLU A 112 6.24 6.83 -7.51
N VAL A 113 5.01 7.30 -7.76
CA VAL A 113 3.81 6.73 -7.13
C VAL A 113 3.59 5.28 -7.57
N GLN A 114 3.80 4.97 -8.85
CA GLN A 114 3.69 3.59 -9.35
C GLN A 114 4.76 2.67 -8.76
N GLU A 115 6.00 3.14 -8.64
CA GLU A 115 7.08 2.37 -8.02
C GLU A 115 6.81 2.12 -6.53
N LEU A 116 6.29 3.13 -5.81
CA LEU A 116 5.86 2.99 -4.42
C LEU A 116 4.75 1.95 -4.25
N GLU A 117 3.74 1.99 -5.12
CA GLU A 117 2.62 1.04 -5.08
C GLU A 117 3.11 -0.39 -5.30
N LEU A 118 4.02 -0.59 -6.27
CA LEU A 118 4.59 -1.90 -6.57
C LEU A 118 5.43 -2.44 -5.41
N SER A 119 6.27 -1.58 -4.80
CA SER A 119 7.07 -1.92 -3.63
C SER A 119 6.21 -2.28 -2.41
N LEU A 120 5.10 -1.54 -2.19
CA LEU A 120 4.17 -1.81 -1.11
C LEU A 120 3.48 -3.17 -1.29
N PHE A 121 3.03 -3.47 -2.51
CA PHE A 121 2.42 -4.76 -2.83
C PHE A 121 3.41 -5.92 -2.64
N GLU A 122 4.66 -5.74 -3.06
CA GLU A 122 5.73 -6.72 -2.83
C GLU A 122 5.97 -6.95 -1.34
N HIS A 123 6.12 -5.88 -0.55
CA HIS A 123 6.32 -5.96 0.90
C HIS A 123 5.16 -6.67 1.61
N GLN A 124 3.91 -6.36 1.24
CA GLN A 124 2.74 -7.06 1.77
C GLN A 124 2.74 -8.54 1.37
N SER A 125 3.14 -8.87 0.14
CA SER A 125 3.26 -10.26 -0.32
C SER A 125 4.33 -11.04 0.46
N LEU A 126 5.47 -10.39 0.75
CA LEU A 126 6.58 -10.95 1.52
C LEU A 126 6.20 -11.25 2.97
N LEU A 127 5.44 -10.36 3.61
CA LEU A 127 4.96 -10.56 4.98
C LEU A 127 3.85 -11.62 5.09
N GLY A 128 3.00 -11.75 4.06
CA GLY A 128 1.83 -12.62 4.11
C GLY A 128 2.04 -13.98 3.45
N ARG A 129 2.15 -14.00 2.12
CA ARG A 129 2.14 -15.25 1.34
C ARG A 129 3.50 -15.91 1.27
N LEU A 130 4.56 -15.12 1.25
CA LEU A 130 5.94 -15.61 1.10
C LEU A 130 6.68 -15.64 2.44
N SER A 131 5.99 -15.43 3.57
CA SER A 131 6.61 -15.53 4.88
C SER A 131 7.02 -16.98 5.18
N ALA A 132 8.27 -17.18 5.58
CA ALA A 132 8.74 -18.45 6.09
C ALA A 132 8.70 -18.42 7.63
N SER A 133 7.89 -19.29 8.23
CA SER A 133 7.88 -19.51 9.68
C SER A 133 8.92 -20.56 10.06
N LEU A 134 9.66 -20.32 11.14
CA LEU A 134 10.50 -21.33 11.75
C LEU A 134 9.62 -22.30 12.53
N ASP A 135 9.75 -23.59 12.20
CA ASP A 135 9.09 -24.66 12.93
C ASP A 135 9.90 -24.93 14.21
N LEU A 136 9.51 -24.28 15.29
CA LEU A 136 10.05 -24.54 16.62
C LEU A 136 9.51 -25.90 17.05
N SER A 137 10.26 -26.97 16.75
CA SER A 137 9.97 -28.30 17.24
C SER A 137 9.80 -28.22 18.77
N GLU A 138 8.56 -28.35 19.24
CA GLU A 138 8.22 -28.57 20.64
C GLU A 138 8.69 -29.97 21.05
N SER A 139 10.01 -30.19 21.04
CA SER A 139 10.55 -31.41 21.64
C SER A 139 10.53 -31.23 23.16
N ALA A 140 9.45 -31.77 23.75
CA ALA A 140 9.25 -32.16 25.16
C ALA A 140 8.39 -31.23 26.04
N ASN A 141 7.16 -31.67 26.36
CA ASN A 141 6.76 -32.02 27.75
C ASN A 141 5.30 -32.51 27.90
N GLU A 142 4.72 -33.27 26.96
CA GLU A 142 3.32 -33.73 27.08
C GLU A 142 3.05 -34.82 28.14
N ARG A 143 4.00 -35.18 29.01
CA ARG A 143 3.76 -36.16 30.11
C ARG A 143 3.70 -35.61 31.52
N SER A 144 3.74 -34.29 31.72
CA SER A 144 3.36 -33.72 33.01
C SER A 144 2.80 -32.33 32.84
N VAL A 145 1.51 -32.19 33.15
CA VAL A 145 0.83 -30.90 33.31
C VAL A 145 1.50 -30.14 34.47
N ARG A 146 2.55 -29.39 34.16
CA ARG A 146 2.92 -28.17 34.86
C ARG A 146 3.21 -27.13 33.79
N PRO A 147 2.63 -25.92 33.88
CA PRO A 147 3.01 -24.86 32.97
C PRO A 147 4.50 -24.65 33.18
N ALA A 148 5.29 -24.91 32.14
CA ALA A 148 6.66 -24.47 32.05
C ALA A 148 6.61 -22.95 32.10
N LYS A 149 6.60 -22.39 33.32
CA LYS A 149 6.89 -20.99 33.56
C LYS A 149 8.32 -20.81 33.10
N ASP A 150 8.44 -20.19 31.93
CA ASP A 150 9.27 -19.00 31.81
C ASP A 150 10.73 -19.24 32.18
N ASP A 151 11.48 -20.02 31.39
CA ASP A 151 12.94 -19.87 31.33
C ASP A 151 13.61 -20.72 30.23
N ASP A 152 13.13 -20.63 28.99
CA ASP A 152 13.98 -21.05 27.88
C ASP A 152 14.83 -19.84 27.46
N ALA A 153 15.87 -19.55 28.26
CA ALA A 153 16.78 -18.43 28.05
C ALA A 153 17.32 -18.38 26.61
N THR A 154 17.48 -19.55 25.97
CA THR A 154 17.90 -19.65 24.57
C THR A 154 16.85 -19.17 23.58
N LYS A 155 15.55 -19.44 23.81
CA LYS A 155 14.45 -18.86 23.03
C LYS A 155 14.38 -17.34 23.21
N ASN A 156 14.62 -16.86 24.42
CA ASN A 156 14.64 -15.41 24.70
C ASN A 156 15.79 -14.70 23.97
N VAL A 157 17.00 -15.28 23.97
CA VAL A 157 18.15 -14.73 23.22
C VAL A 157 17.88 -14.78 21.71
N PHE A 158 17.34 -15.89 21.20
CA PHE A 158 17.00 -16.00 19.77
C PHE A 158 15.93 -14.98 19.34
N HIS A 159 14.88 -14.79 20.13
CA HIS A 159 13.86 -13.77 19.88
C HIS A 159 14.40 -12.35 19.97
N GLN A 160 15.35 -12.08 20.87
CA GLN A 160 16.01 -10.78 20.95
C GLN A 160 16.87 -10.51 19.70
N LEU A 161 17.58 -11.51 19.20
CA LEU A 161 18.39 -11.42 17.98
C LEU A 161 17.51 -11.20 16.73
N LEU A 162 16.38 -11.90 16.64
CA LEU A 162 15.40 -11.68 15.58
C LEU A 162 14.74 -10.29 15.66
N LYS A 163 14.48 -9.78 16.87
CA LYS A 163 13.98 -8.41 17.05
C LYS A 163 15.01 -7.37 16.60
N GLN A 164 16.29 -7.60 16.83
CA GLN A 164 17.36 -6.73 16.35
C GLN A 164 17.40 -6.70 14.81
N TYR A 165 17.14 -7.83 14.14
CA TYR A 165 16.99 -7.87 12.67
C TYR A 165 15.86 -6.94 12.16
N SER A 166 14.73 -6.87 12.88
CA SER A 166 13.60 -6.01 12.51
C SER A 166 13.73 -4.53 12.92
N ALA A 167 14.63 -4.21 13.85
CA ALA A 167 14.66 -2.90 14.50
C ALA A 167 15.54 -1.87 13.80
N THR A 168 16.51 -2.30 13.00
CA THR A 168 17.49 -1.39 12.39
C THR A 168 17.23 -1.22 10.90
N ASN A 169 17.25 0.05 10.45
CA ASN A 169 17.61 0.45 9.08
C ASN A 169 19.09 0.09 8.86
N SER A 170 19.38 -1.20 8.95
CA SER A 170 20.71 -1.74 9.19
C SER A 170 21.56 -1.55 7.95
N SER A 171 22.76 -1.03 8.15
CA SER A 171 23.79 -1.09 7.11
C SER A 171 24.10 -2.57 6.79
N GLN A 172 24.55 -2.84 5.57
CA GLN A 172 24.85 -4.21 5.13
C GLN A 172 25.86 -4.93 6.06
N ASP A 173 26.75 -4.18 6.71
CA ASP A 173 27.72 -4.67 7.69
C ASP A 173 27.11 -5.04 9.07
N GLU A 174 25.96 -4.49 9.42
CA GLU A 174 25.25 -4.86 10.65
C GLU A 174 24.45 -6.15 10.45
N LEU A 175 23.88 -6.33 9.26
CA LEU A 175 23.18 -7.57 8.88
C LEU A 175 24.12 -8.77 8.83
N THR A 176 25.37 -8.58 8.36
CA THR A 176 26.38 -9.66 8.34
C THR A 176 26.79 -10.06 9.75
N LYS A 177 27.04 -9.09 10.64
CA LYS A 177 27.34 -9.36 12.07
C LYS A 177 26.20 -10.11 12.75
N LEU A 178 24.96 -9.73 12.48
CA LEU A 178 23.80 -10.39 13.07
C LEU A 178 23.66 -11.85 12.58
N ARG A 179 23.98 -12.09 11.30
CA ARG A 179 24.04 -13.45 10.72
C ARG A 179 25.13 -14.28 11.39
N ASP A 180 26.30 -13.72 11.63
CA ASP A 180 27.40 -14.42 12.28
C ASP A 180 27.04 -14.81 13.72
N GLN A 181 26.41 -13.89 14.47
CA GLN A 181 25.89 -14.17 15.80
C GLN A 181 24.83 -15.27 15.81
N LEU A 182 23.94 -15.30 14.81
CA LEU A 182 22.93 -16.34 14.69
C LEU A 182 23.55 -17.71 14.37
N MET A 183 24.60 -17.74 13.54
CA MET A 183 25.36 -18.96 13.23
C MET A 183 26.14 -19.47 14.44
N GLU A 184 26.73 -18.57 15.23
CA GLU A 184 27.41 -18.90 16.49
C GLU A 184 26.44 -19.55 17.48
N LEU A 185 25.27 -18.95 17.70
CA LEU A 185 24.23 -19.51 18.57
C LEU A 185 23.79 -20.91 18.13
N ILE A 186 23.59 -21.14 16.82
CA ILE A 186 23.26 -22.46 16.28
C ILE A 186 24.39 -23.47 16.55
N ASN A 187 25.64 -23.06 16.42
CA ASN A 187 26.78 -23.94 16.65
C ASN A 187 26.93 -24.29 18.14
N ASP A 188 26.73 -23.33 19.03
CA ASP A 188 26.77 -23.55 20.48
C ASP A 188 25.69 -24.55 20.90
N GLN A 189 24.46 -24.40 20.42
CA GLN A 189 23.38 -25.37 20.70
C GLN A 189 23.69 -26.78 20.17
N LYS A 190 24.29 -26.88 18.98
CA LYS A 190 24.71 -28.18 18.43
C LYS A 190 25.80 -28.82 19.29
N LEU A 191 26.77 -28.04 19.73
CA LEU A 191 27.88 -28.50 20.54
C LEU A 191 27.40 -28.94 21.93
N GLU A 192 26.56 -28.14 22.57
CA GLU A 192 25.95 -28.46 23.86
C GLU A 192 25.11 -29.76 23.77
N LYS A 193 24.27 -29.89 22.74
CA LYS A 193 23.48 -31.10 22.51
C LYS A 193 24.37 -32.33 22.26
N ALA A 194 25.44 -32.17 21.48
CA ALA A 194 26.39 -33.24 21.23
C ALA A 194 27.13 -33.66 22.52
N GLN A 195 27.54 -32.69 23.33
CA GLN A 195 28.21 -32.91 24.60
C GLN A 195 27.32 -33.72 25.56
N TYR A 196 26.09 -33.27 25.81
CA TYR A 196 25.18 -34.00 26.70
C TYR A 196 24.78 -35.36 26.15
N SER A 197 24.61 -35.50 24.82
CA SER A 197 24.33 -36.81 24.22
C SER A 197 25.48 -37.79 24.42
N LEU A 198 26.72 -37.32 24.25
CA LEU A 198 27.91 -38.15 24.39
C LEU A 198 28.15 -38.51 25.86
N GLU A 199 27.99 -37.56 26.77
CA GLU A 199 28.05 -37.80 28.20
C GLU A 199 27.00 -38.84 28.62
N ASN A 200 25.74 -38.65 28.25
CA ASN A 200 24.68 -39.60 28.60
C ASN A 200 24.96 -41.01 28.04
N GLN A 201 25.41 -41.10 26.79
CA GLN A 201 25.69 -42.39 26.16
C GLN A 201 26.87 -43.13 26.76
N HIS A 202 27.92 -42.42 27.18
CA HIS A 202 29.17 -43.03 27.63
C HIS A 202 29.32 -43.04 29.14
N THR A 203 29.16 -41.90 29.82
CA THR A 203 29.39 -41.82 31.27
C THR A 203 28.18 -42.34 32.04
N LEU A 204 26.98 -41.83 31.77
CA LEU A 204 25.79 -42.23 32.53
C LEU A 204 25.42 -43.70 32.25
N LYS A 205 25.54 -44.16 31.01
CA LYS A 205 25.29 -45.56 30.68
C LYS A 205 26.27 -46.51 31.37
N GLU A 206 27.55 -46.15 31.43
CA GLU A 206 28.56 -46.96 32.11
C GLU A 206 28.33 -47.00 33.62
N VAL A 207 28.10 -45.84 34.24
CA VAL A 207 27.75 -45.74 35.66
C VAL A 207 26.47 -46.54 35.96
N PHE A 208 25.46 -46.45 35.10
CA PHE A 208 24.23 -47.23 35.24
C PHE A 208 24.48 -48.74 35.12
N SER A 209 25.33 -49.17 34.18
CA SER A 209 25.69 -50.58 34.04
C SER A 209 26.46 -51.10 35.26
N GLN A 210 27.39 -50.31 35.80
CA GLN A 210 28.14 -50.66 37.00
C GLN A 210 27.22 -50.73 38.23
N LEU A 211 26.32 -49.76 38.38
CA LEU A 211 25.32 -49.75 39.45
C LEU A 211 24.37 -50.94 39.34
N ALA A 212 23.89 -51.26 38.14
CA ALA A 212 23.05 -52.43 37.92
C ALA A 212 23.79 -53.72 38.31
N HIS A 213 25.09 -53.82 38.00
CA HIS A 213 25.89 -54.97 38.41
C HIS A 213 26.06 -55.06 39.94
N GLN A 214 26.36 -53.95 40.60
CA GLN A 214 26.43 -53.89 42.07
C GLN A 214 25.10 -54.25 42.73
N VAL A 215 23.97 -53.79 42.17
CA VAL A 215 22.64 -54.16 42.66
C VAL A 215 22.38 -55.65 42.49
N THR A 216 22.82 -56.26 41.38
CA THR A 216 22.72 -57.72 41.20
C THR A 216 23.61 -58.48 42.18
N GLU A 217 24.84 -58.04 42.41
CA GLU A 217 25.74 -58.64 43.40
C GLU A 217 25.16 -58.52 44.81
N TRP A 218 24.61 -57.35 45.17
CA TRP A 218 23.94 -57.17 46.45
C TRP A 218 22.75 -58.10 46.57
N LYS A 219 21.92 -58.25 45.53
CA LYS A 219 20.81 -59.20 45.53
C LYS A 219 21.28 -60.63 45.79
N GLU A 220 22.36 -61.07 45.15
CA GLU A 220 22.95 -62.40 45.36
C GLU A 220 23.54 -62.58 46.77
N GLN A 221 24.24 -61.57 47.29
CA GLN A 221 24.76 -61.59 48.66
C GLN A 221 23.63 -61.60 49.71
N PHE A 222 22.58 -60.82 49.48
CA PHE A 222 21.38 -60.83 50.31
C PHE A 222 20.69 -62.19 50.25
N GLN A 223 20.56 -62.81 49.08
CA GLN A 223 20.01 -64.15 48.92
C GLN A 223 20.88 -65.21 49.63
N SER A 224 22.19 -65.13 49.51
CA SER A 224 23.11 -66.01 50.23
C SER A 224 23.02 -65.85 51.75
N LEU A 225 22.90 -64.62 52.25
CA LEU A 225 22.68 -64.36 53.67
C LEU A 225 21.33 -64.89 54.14
N GLU A 226 20.28 -64.73 53.32
CA GLU A 226 18.95 -65.28 53.56
C GLU A 226 18.97 -66.80 53.66
N ASP A 227 19.64 -67.48 52.73
CA ASP A 227 19.82 -68.94 52.72
C ASP A 227 20.58 -69.43 53.96
N ILE A 228 21.56 -68.67 54.45
CA ILE A 228 22.32 -69.00 55.67
C ILE A 228 21.47 -68.78 56.94
N MET A 229 20.70 -67.69 57.01
CA MET A 229 19.96 -67.28 58.21
C MET A 229 18.61 -68.00 58.37
N PHE A 230 17.94 -68.30 57.26
CA PHE A 230 16.58 -68.86 57.26
C PHE A 230 16.50 -70.23 56.57
N GLY A 231 17.52 -70.65 55.81
CA GLY A 231 17.48 -71.85 54.97
C GLY A 231 16.44 -71.75 53.84
N ASN A 232 16.24 -72.85 53.10
CA ASN A 232 15.14 -73.02 52.14
C ASN A 232 13.76 -73.15 52.84
N GLY A 233 13.52 -72.37 53.89
CA GLY A 233 12.31 -72.39 54.68
C GLY A 233 11.19 -71.52 54.09
N PRO A 234 9.91 -71.81 54.40
CA PRO A 234 8.74 -71.07 53.90
C PRO A 234 8.60 -69.64 54.49
N ARG A 235 9.62 -69.14 55.20
CA ARG A 235 9.70 -67.77 55.75
C ARG A 235 10.87 -66.99 55.17
N SER A 236 11.38 -67.44 54.03
CA SER A 236 12.37 -66.72 53.23
C SER A 236 11.81 -65.33 52.85
N MET A 237 12.62 -64.29 52.96
CA MET A 237 12.29 -62.93 52.54
C MET A 237 11.91 -62.85 51.05
N LEU A 238 12.49 -63.67 50.17
CA LEU A 238 12.05 -63.83 48.78
C LEU A 238 10.61 -64.33 48.67
N SER A 239 10.20 -65.29 49.52
CA SER A 239 8.80 -65.75 49.55
C SER A 239 7.85 -64.65 50.03
N LEU A 240 8.28 -63.83 51.00
CA LEU A 240 7.52 -62.67 51.48
C LEU A 240 7.45 -61.55 50.44
N PHE A 241 8.53 -61.22 49.73
CA PHE A 241 8.50 -60.25 48.63
C PHE A 241 7.61 -60.72 47.48
N HIS A 242 7.66 -62.02 47.15
CA HIS A 242 6.79 -62.60 46.14
C HIS A 242 5.32 -62.61 46.57
N GLU A 243 5.05 -62.79 47.87
CA GLU A 243 3.70 -62.66 48.44
C GLU A 243 3.22 -61.20 48.44
N VAL A 244 4.11 -60.24 48.73
CA VAL A 244 3.83 -58.80 48.61
C VAL A 244 3.56 -58.39 47.17
N ASP A 245 4.35 -58.86 46.20
CA ASP A 245 4.11 -58.62 44.77
C ASP A 245 2.80 -59.26 44.29
N LYS A 246 2.38 -60.39 44.86
CA LYS A 246 1.05 -60.96 44.62
C LYS A 246 -0.08 -60.18 45.27
N MET A 247 0.17 -59.54 46.42
CA MET A 247 -0.80 -58.68 47.11
C MET A 247 -0.93 -57.29 46.49
N LYS A 248 0.13 -56.77 45.85
CA LYS A 248 0.16 -55.45 45.21
C LYS A 248 -0.97 -55.21 44.19
N PRO A 249 -1.27 -56.11 43.24
CA PRO A 249 -2.40 -55.93 42.32
C PRO A 249 -3.78 -56.08 43.00
N LEU A 250 -3.87 -56.77 44.14
CA LEU A 250 -5.11 -56.90 44.94
C LEU A 250 -5.40 -55.63 45.78
N LEU A 251 -4.36 -54.86 46.08
CA LEU A 251 -4.45 -53.55 46.73
C LEU A 251 -4.73 -52.43 45.72
N GLU A 252 -4.11 -52.48 44.54
CA GLU A 252 -4.42 -51.56 43.43
C GLU A 252 -5.81 -51.77 42.81
N SER A 253 -6.48 -52.90 43.09
CA SER A 253 -7.86 -53.18 42.68
C SER A 253 -8.93 -52.87 43.74
N ASN A 254 -8.53 -52.35 44.91
CA ASN A 254 -9.45 -51.98 46.01
C ASN A 254 -9.51 -50.45 46.25
N ASP A 255 -9.00 -49.65 45.30
CA ASP A 255 -9.37 -48.25 45.07
C ASP A 255 -10.14 -48.15 43.74
#